data_AF-Q54HB4-F1
#
_entry.id   AF-Q54HB4-F1
#
_cell.length_a   1.000
_cell.length_b   1.000
_cell.length_c   1.000
_cell.angle_alpha   90.00
_cell.angle_beta   90.00
_cell.angle_gamma   90.00
#
_symmetry.space_group_name_H-M   'P 1'
#
loop_
_entity.id
_entity.type
_entity.pdbx_description
1 polymer ?
#
loop_
_entity_poly.entity_id
_entity_poly.type
_entity_poly.pdbx_seq_one_letter_code
_entity_poly.pdbx_strand_id
1 'polypeptide(L)'
;MASTTTTILPKDHIKLRSTIHQKLIESGEKERLKVLLKSKLVEGGWRDEVKIACREYIKNNQNENFKIEDLIALITPIAKKKVPPQVKADLIKRIRKFLGPNIQNHHHHHIHIQSNTPNSPHH
;
A
#
# COMPACT_ATOMS: atom_id res chain seq x y z
N MET A 1 -21.36 10.00 -26.66
CA MET A 1 -20.00 9.45 -26.42
C MET A 1 -19.17 10.57 -25.82
N ALA A 2 -18.81 10.51 -24.54
CA ALA A 2 -17.98 11.54 -23.94
C ALA A 2 -16.95 10.92 -23.01
N SER A 3 -15.70 11.12 -23.43
CA SER A 3 -14.53 11.35 -22.58
C SER A 3 -13.95 10.14 -21.85
N THR A 4 -13.14 9.37 -22.58
CA THR A 4 -11.96 8.72 -22.00
C THR A 4 -10.95 9.82 -21.64
N THR A 5 -11.00 10.34 -20.42
CA THR A 5 -9.89 11.11 -19.87
C THR A 5 -8.74 10.14 -19.62
N THR A 6 -7.90 9.94 -20.62
CA THR A 6 -6.56 9.40 -20.45
C THR A 6 -5.77 10.44 -19.66
N THR A 7 -5.82 10.34 -18.33
CA THR A 7 -5.00 11.15 -17.45
C THR A 7 -3.54 10.78 -17.71
N ILE A 8 -2.86 11.58 -18.53
CA ILE A 8 -1.40 11.59 -18.63
C ILE A 8 -0.90 12.13 -17.29
N LEU A 9 -0.64 11.24 -16.34
CA LEU A 9 -0.17 11.60 -15.01
C LEU A 9 1.24 12.22 -15.13
N PRO A 10 1.46 13.47 -14.67
CA PRO A 10 2.75 14.15 -14.82
C PRO A 10 3.93 13.36 -14.23
N LYS A 11 5.11 13.46 -14.86
CA LYS A 11 6.34 12.73 -14.49
C LYS A 11 6.68 12.82 -13.00
N ASP A 12 6.41 13.95 -12.36
CA ASP A 12 6.66 14.17 -10.93
C ASP A 12 5.85 13.23 -10.02
N HIS A 13 4.60 12.92 -10.41
CA HIS A 13 3.78 11.95 -9.67
C HIS A 13 4.33 10.53 -9.79
N ILE A 14 4.93 10.17 -10.92
CA ILE A 14 5.56 8.85 -11.12
C ILE A 14 6.76 8.71 -10.18
N LYS A 15 7.62 9.74 -10.12
CA LYS A 15 8.77 9.77 -9.20
C LYS A 15 8.35 9.71 -7.73
N LEU A 16 7.32 10.47 -7.35
CA LEU A 16 6.80 10.44 -5.98
C LEU A 16 6.27 9.04 -5.62
N ARG A 17 5.51 8.41 -6.52
CA ARG A 17 4.98 7.05 -6.29
C ARG A 17 6.10 6.02 -6.15
N SER A 18 7.13 6.07 -6.99
CA SER A 18 8.26 5.14 -6.88
C SER A 18 9.04 5.34 -5.58
N THR A 19 9.29 6.59 -5.18
CA THR A 19 9.94 6.89 -3.88
C THR A 19 9.12 6.37 -2.70
N ILE A 20 7.80 6.58 -2.70
CA ILE A 20 6.91 6.04 -1.66
C ILE A 20 6.96 4.51 -1.65
N HIS A 21 6.90 3.88 -2.83
CA HIS A 21 6.95 2.42 -2.95
C HIS A 21 8.25 1.85 -2.38
N GLN A 22 9.38 2.47 -2.71
CA GLN A 22 10.69 2.08 -2.22
C GLN A 22 10.79 2.23 -0.70
N LYS A 23 10.36 3.36 -0.13
CA LYS A 23 10.29 3.55 1.33
C LYS A 23 9.42 2.50 2.03
N LEU A 24 8.30 2.09 1.43
CA LEU A 24 7.45 1.03 1.96
C LEU A 24 8.14 -0.34 1.93
N ILE A 25 8.94 -0.62 0.90
CA ILE A 25 9.72 -1.87 0.81
C ILE A 25 10.85 -1.87 1.85
N GLU A 26 11.70 -0.85 1.84
CA GLU A 26 12.91 -0.76 2.66
C GLU A 26 12.60 -0.74 4.17
N SER A 27 11.49 -0.11 4.57
CA SER A 27 11.04 -0.10 5.96
C SER A 27 10.34 -1.40 6.40
N GLY A 28 10.06 -2.32 5.47
CA GLY A 28 9.25 -3.52 5.72
C GLY A 28 7.74 -3.26 5.88
N GLU A 29 7.29 -2.01 5.79
CA GLU A 29 5.85 -1.68 5.90
C GLU A 29 5.01 -2.29 4.77
N LYS A 30 5.58 -2.54 3.59
CA LYS A 30 4.89 -3.28 2.51
C LYS A 30 4.50 -4.68 2.96
N GLU A 31 5.37 -5.39 3.69
CA GLU A 31 5.05 -6.72 4.21
C GLU A 31 4.00 -6.64 5.32
N ARG A 32 4.17 -5.68 6.25
CA ARG A 32 3.19 -5.45 7.32
C ARG A 32 1.80 -5.12 6.76
N LEU A 33 1.72 -4.33 5.69
CA LEU A 33 0.47 -4.02 4.98
C LEU A 33 -0.13 -5.27 4.32
N LYS A 34 0.68 -6.16 3.73
CA LYS A 34 0.19 -7.43 3.17
C LYS A 34 -0.37 -8.35 4.25
N VAL A 35 0.30 -8.48 5.39
CA VAL A 35 -0.17 -9.26 6.54
C VAL A 35 -1.48 -8.69 7.07
N LEU A 36 -1.54 -7.37 7.29
CA LEU A 36 -2.75 -6.67 7.73
C LEU A 36 -3.92 -6.89 6.76
N LEU A 37 -3.67 -6.72 5.46
CA LEU A 37 -4.68 -6.98 4.42
C LEU A 37 -5.20 -8.42 4.52
N LYS A 38 -4.31 -9.41 4.63
CA LYS A 38 -4.70 -10.81 4.74
C LYS A 38 -5.56 -11.07 5.98
N SER A 39 -5.20 -10.56 7.16
CA SER A 39 -6.01 -10.75 8.37
C SER A 39 -7.37 -10.07 8.22
N LYS A 40 -7.42 -8.83 7.72
CA LYS A 40 -8.67 -8.08 7.53
C LYS A 40 -9.61 -8.72 6.51
N LEU A 41 -9.08 -9.29 5.44
CA LEU A 41 -9.89 -10.05 4.48
C LEU A 41 -10.46 -11.34 5.07
N VAL A 42 -9.72 -12.02 5.95
CA VAL A 42 -10.24 -13.21 6.65
C VAL A 42 -11.31 -12.81 7.67
N GLU A 43 -11.03 -11.81 8.52
CA GLU A 43 -11.97 -11.28 9.53
C GLU A 43 -13.27 -10.77 8.90
N GLY A 44 -13.18 -10.12 7.73
CA GLY A 44 -14.34 -9.61 7.01
C GLY A 44 -15.10 -10.65 6.17
N GLY A 45 -14.79 -11.95 6.30
CA GLY A 45 -15.47 -13.02 5.55
C GLY A 45 -15.14 -13.09 4.05
N TRP A 46 -14.30 -12.18 3.53
CA TRP A 46 -13.96 -12.10 2.11
C TRP A 46 -13.39 -13.42 1.58
N ARG A 47 -12.53 -14.09 2.36
CA ARG A 47 -11.92 -15.36 1.93
C ARG A 47 -12.99 -16.42 1.69
N ASP A 48 -14.01 -16.47 2.53
CA ASP A 48 -15.07 -17.46 2.44
C ASP A 48 -16.02 -17.14 1.29
N GLU A 49 -16.34 -15.86 1.06
CA GLU A 49 -17.10 -15.41 -0.12
C GLU A 49 -16.40 -15.78 -1.43
N VAL A 50 -15.09 -15.54 -1.53
CA VAL A 50 -14.31 -15.91 -2.73
C VAL A 50 -14.29 -17.43 -2.90
N LYS A 51 -14.15 -18.18 -1.80
CA LYS A 51 -14.20 -19.66 -1.85
C LYS A 51 -15.57 -20.16 -2.31
N ILE A 52 -16.67 -19.50 -1.92
CA ILE A 52 -18.04 -19.83 -2.40
C ILE A 52 -18.13 -19.60 -3.91
N ALA A 53 -17.71 -18.43 -4.40
CA ALA A 53 -17.73 -18.11 -5.81
C ALA A 53 -16.90 -19.11 -6.65
N CYS A 54 -15.74 -19.55 -6.15
CA CYS A 54 -14.96 -20.59 -6.81
C CYS A 54 -15.73 -21.91 -6.90
N ARG A 55 -16.40 -22.34 -5.82
CA ARG A 55 -17.18 -23.59 -5.81
C ARG A 55 -18.38 -23.53 -6.75
N GLU A 56 -19.07 -22.39 -6.79
CA GLU A 56 -20.19 -22.18 -7.72
C GLU A 56 -19.73 -22.26 -9.17
N TYR A 57 -18.61 -21.63 -9.50
CA TYR A 57 -18.04 -21.75 -10.84
C TYR A 57 -17.67 -23.19 -11.19
N ILE A 58 -16.95 -23.89 -10.30
CA ILE A 58 -16.56 -25.28 -10.54
C ILE A 58 -17.80 -26.16 -10.73
N LYS A 59 -18.85 -25.97 -9.92
CA LYS A 59 -20.11 -26.70 -10.03
C LYS A 59 -20.82 -26.45 -11.36
N ASN A 60 -20.83 -25.21 -11.85
CA ASN A 60 -21.53 -24.85 -13.07
C ASN A 60 -20.80 -25.30 -14.34
N ASN A 61 -19.49 -25.56 -14.25
CA ASN A 61 -18.64 -25.93 -15.39
C ASN A 61 -18.10 -27.36 -15.29
N GLN A 62 -18.74 -28.25 -14.51
CA GLN A 62 -18.26 -29.63 -14.28
C GLN A 62 -18.09 -30.47 -15.56
N ASN A 63 -18.80 -30.10 -16.64
CA ASN A 63 -18.81 -30.83 -17.89
C ASN A 63 -17.86 -30.25 -18.96
N GLU A 64 -17.18 -29.14 -18.66
CA GLU A 64 -16.30 -28.46 -19.61
C GLU A 64 -14.83 -28.71 -19.27
N ASN A 65 -13.94 -28.46 -20.25
CA ASN A 65 -12.48 -28.51 -20.05
C ASN A 65 -12.04 -27.39 -19.09
N PHE A 66 -12.23 -27.61 -17.80
CA PHE A 66 -11.95 -26.64 -16.75
C PHE A 66 -10.46 -26.27 -16.74
N LYS A 67 -10.17 -24.98 -16.92
CA LYS A 67 -8.83 -24.42 -16.77
C LYS A 67 -8.77 -23.54 -15.54
N ILE A 68 -7.68 -23.66 -14.79
CA ILE A 68 -7.45 -22.84 -13.60
C ILE A 68 -7.30 -21.35 -13.97
N GLU A 69 -6.77 -21.06 -15.15
CA GLU A 69 -6.62 -19.72 -15.69
C GLU A 69 -7.98 -19.04 -15.90
N ASP A 70 -8.97 -19.77 -16.43
CA ASP A 70 -10.32 -19.26 -16.64
C ASP A 70 -11.01 -18.98 -15.30
N LEU A 71 -10.82 -19.87 -14.30
CA LEU A 71 -11.28 -19.63 -12.94
C LEU A 71 -10.65 -18.37 -12.35
N ILE A 72 -9.32 -18.20 -12.46
CA ILE A 72 -8.61 -17.03 -11.94
C ILE A 72 -9.10 -15.76 -12.64
N ALA A 73 -9.25 -15.79 -13.96
CA ALA A 73 -9.72 -14.67 -14.77
C ALA A 73 -11.13 -14.23 -14.36
N LEU A 74 -12.03 -15.18 -14.07
CA LEU A 74 -13.38 -14.89 -13.61
C LEU A 74 -13.44 -14.44 -12.14
N ILE A 75 -12.72 -15.12 -11.25
CA ILE A 75 -12.83 -14.88 -9.80
C ILE A 75 -12.09 -13.60 -9.39
N THR A 76 -10.99 -13.24 -10.06
CA THR A 76 -10.22 -12.03 -9.73
C THR A 76 -11.07 -10.74 -9.67
N PRO A 77 -11.89 -10.39 -10.69
CA PRO A 77 -12.74 -9.21 -10.61
C PRO A 77 -13.80 -9.30 -9.52
N ILE A 78 -14.40 -10.48 -9.29
CA ILE A 78 -15.37 -10.71 -8.21
C ILE A 78 -14.70 -10.47 -6.86
N ALA A 79 -13.54 -11.08 -6.63
CA ALA A 79 -12.76 -10.96 -5.42
C ALA A 79 -12.37 -9.49 -5.15
N LYS A 80 -11.92 -8.74 -6.18
CA LYS A 80 -11.63 -7.30 -6.05
C LYS A 80 -12.86 -6.47 -5.69
N LYS A 81 -14.03 -6.79 -6.28
CA LYS A 81 -15.32 -6.11 -5.99
C LYS A 81 -15.79 -6.38 -4.56
N LYS A 82 -15.56 -7.58 -4.04
CA LYS A 82 -15.96 -8.00 -2.70
C LYS A 82 -15.07 -7.47 -1.57
N VAL A 83 -13.94 -6.84 -1.86
CA VAL A 83 -13.10 -6.25 -0.81
C VAL A 83 -13.90 -5.19 -0.04
N PRO A 84 -14.13 -5.37 1.28
CA PRO A 84 -14.94 -4.44 2.05
C PRO A 84 -14.33 -3.03 2.08
N PRO A 85 -15.15 -1.96 2.06
CA PRO A 85 -14.67 -0.58 2.13
C PRO A 85 -13.80 -0.30 3.36
N GLN A 86 -14.13 -0.93 4.50
CA GLN A 86 -13.38 -0.79 5.74
C GLN A 86 -11.93 -1.28 5.61
N VAL A 87 -11.70 -2.39 4.91
CA VAL A 87 -10.35 -2.93 4.68
C VAL A 87 -9.51 -1.92 3.89
N LYS A 88 -10.09 -1.31 2.87
CA LYS A 88 -9.43 -0.25 2.09
C LYS A 88 -9.14 0.98 2.96
N ALA A 89 -10.11 1.39 3.78
CA ALA A 89 -9.97 2.54 4.68
C ALA A 89 -8.84 2.33 5.70
N ASP A 90 -8.74 1.14 6.31
CA ASP A 90 -7.70 0.79 7.27
C ASP A 90 -6.30 0.80 6.64
N LEU A 91 -6.17 0.25 5.43
CA LEU A 91 -4.90 0.26 4.70
C LEU A 91 -4.48 1.68 4.31
N ILE A 92 -5.41 2.50 3.81
CA ILE A 92 -5.15 3.89 3.48
C ILE A 92 -4.73 4.66 4.74
N LYS A 93 -5.41 4.45 5.87
CA LYS A 93 -5.06 5.04 7.16
C LYS A 93 -3.64 4.66 7.58
N ARG A 94 -3.25 3.39 7.43
CA ARG A 94 -1.89 2.92 7.75
C ARG A 94 -0.83 3.53 6.83
N ILE A 95 -1.10 3.58 5.53
CA ILE A 95 -0.20 4.22 4.55
C ILE A 95 -0.05 5.71 4.87
N ARG A 96 -1.14 6.43 5.15
CA ARG A 96 -1.09 7.84 5.56
C ARG A 96 -0.33 8.04 6.86
N LYS A 97 -0.47 7.15 7.85
CA LYS A 97 0.31 7.23 9.09
C LYS A 97 1.80 7.03 8.83
N PHE A 98 2.16 6.11 7.92
CA PHE A 98 3.56 5.89 7.54
C PHE A 98 4.16 7.07 6.77
N LEU A 99 3.36 7.73 5.92
CA LEU A 99 3.77 8.88 5.11
C LEU A 99 3.62 10.23 5.83
N GLY A 100 2.79 10.29 6.87
CA GLY A 100 2.73 11.40 7.82
C GLY A 100 4.08 11.60 8.51
N PRO A 101 4.24 12.59 9.41
CA PRO A 101 5.54 13.10 9.80
C PRO A 101 6.43 12.06 10.52
N ASN A 102 7.08 11.24 9.71
CA ASN A 102 8.44 10.73 9.86
C ASN A 102 9.44 11.77 9.29
N ILE A 103 8.99 13.00 9.00
CA ILE A 103 9.81 14.20 8.90
C ILE A 103 9.93 14.74 10.33
N GLN A 104 10.83 14.18 11.12
CA GLN A 104 11.49 14.73 12.33
C GLN A 104 11.91 13.54 13.19
N ASN A 105 13.19 13.15 13.10
CA ASN A 105 13.99 12.58 14.19
C ASN A 105 15.42 12.25 13.69
N HIS A 106 16.07 13.23 13.05
CA HIS A 106 17.54 13.24 12.92
C HIS A 106 18.03 14.68 13.02
N HIS A 107 17.71 15.39 14.09
CA HIS A 107 18.35 16.64 14.46
C HIS A 107 18.40 16.73 15.99
N HIS A 108 19.39 16.07 16.58
CA HIS A 108 19.98 16.44 17.88
C HIS A 108 21.43 15.92 17.88
N HIS A 109 22.24 16.37 16.91
CA HIS A 109 23.67 16.51 17.18
C HIS A 109 23.86 17.93 17.70
N HIS A 110 23.67 18.07 19.00
CA HIS A 110 24.04 19.26 19.76
C HIS A 110 25.56 19.32 19.78
N ILE A 111 26.18 19.78 18.69
CA ILE A 111 27.60 20.11 18.68
C ILE A 111 27.72 21.44 19.42
N HIS A 112 28.00 21.33 20.71
CA HIS A 112 28.32 22.41 21.60
C HIS A 112 29.68 22.99 21.17
N ILE A 113 29.68 23.92 20.21
CA ILE A 113 30.89 24.69 19.88
C ILE A 113 31.02 25.76 20.95
N GLN A 114 31.81 25.46 21.97
CA GLN A 114 32.23 26.44 22.96
C GLN A 114 32.95 27.58 22.25
N SER A 115 32.40 28.77 22.46
CA SER A 115 32.97 30.07 22.13
C SER A 115 34.42 30.14 22.60
N ASN A 116 35.37 29.95 21.68
CA ASN A 116 36.73 30.37 21.91
C ASN A 116 36.79 31.86 21.58
N THR A 117 36.50 32.71 22.57
CA THR A 117 36.66 34.16 22.48
C THR A 117 38.14 34.48 22.35
N PRO A 118 38.59 35.17 21.27
CA PRO A 118 39.97 35.62 21.18
C PRO A 118 40.16 36.76 22.17
N ASN A 119 40.90 36.49 23.26
CA ASN A 119 41.43 37.55 24.12
C ASN A 119 42.42 38.37 23.28
N SER A 120 41.98 39.55 22.86
CA SER A 120 42.83 40.61 22.31
C SER A 120 43.25 41.51 23.48
N PRO A 121 44.54 41.58 23.85
CA PRO A 121 45.03 42.65 24.70
C PRO A 121 45.26 43.88 23.82
N HIS A 122 44.42 44.87 24.06
CA HIS A 122 44.56 46.24 23.60
C HIS A 122 45.82 46.89 24.19
N HIS A 123 46.49 47.66 23.33
CA HIS A 123 47.39 48.79 23.62
C HIS A 123 48.87 48.52 23.92
#